data_AF-A0A821QW47-F1
#
_entry.id   AF-A0A821QW47-F1
#
_cell.length_a   1.000
_cell.length_b   1.000
_cell.length_c   1.000
_cell.angle_alpha   90.00
_cell.angle_beta   90.00
_cell.angle_gamma   90.00
#
_symmetry.space_group_name_H-M   'P 1'
#
loop_
_entity.id
_entity.type
_entity.pdbx_description
1 polymer ?
#
loop_
_entity_poly.entity_id
_entity_poly.type
_entity_poly.pdbx_seq_one_letter_code
_entity_poly.pdbx_strand_id
1 'polypeptide(L)'
;EDADFPVLSKTTLWRWMRKLGFVYKRTSKVIVPLDSPSFMATRARYFTVLDQLRSNGSKIFWHDETWYNKNEEKTFIWTAGTTGKGRLRQTDGKGKFSAVKIYSHFFRDTKKE
;
A
#
# COMPACT_ATOMS: atom_id res chain seq x y z
N GLU A 1 -5.78 16.87 26.96
CA GLU A 1 -4.59 16.10 27.33
C GLU A 1 -5.01 15.16 28.44
N ASP A 2 -5.00 13.85 28.19
CA ASP A 2 -5.47 12.87 29.17
C ASP A 2 -4.43 12.72 30.27
N ALA A 3 -4.77 13.16 31.49
CA ALA A 3 -3.89 13.15 32.66
C ALA A 3 -3.42 11.75 33.08
N ASP A 4 -4.07 10.70 32.56
CA ASP A 4 -3.78 9.29 32.86
C ASP A 4 -2.74 8.67 31.91
N PHE A 5 -2.30 9.40 30.87
CA PHE A 5 -1.30 8.86 29.96
C PHE A 5 0.11 9.02 30.54
N PRO A 6 0.85 7.93 30.77
CA PRO A 6 2.13 8.00 31.46
C PRO A 6 3.17 8.69 30.57
N VAL A 7 3.72 9.81 31.03
CA VAL A 7 4.83 10.52 30.39
C VAL A 7 6.12 9.73 30.66
N LEU A 8 6.35 8.70 29.84
CA LEU A 8 7.51 7.82 29.96
C LEU A 8 8.67 8.29 29.08
N SER A 9 9.90 8.05 29.56
CA SER A 9 11.09 8.26 28.75
C SER A 9 11.10 7.30 27.54
N LYS A 10 11.69 7.75 26.43
CA LYS A 10 11.86 6.95 25.21
C LYS A 10 12.55 5.61 25.49
N THR A 11 13.55 5.58 26.39
CA THR A 11 14.30 4.36 26.71
C THR A 11 13.45 3.36 27.48
N THR A 12 12.56 3.82 28.37
CA THR A 12 11.59 2.97 29.07
C THR A 12 10.65 2.29 28.08
N LEU A 13 10.08 3.06 27.15
CA LEU A 13 9.22 2.52 26.09
C LEU A 13 9.94 1.47 25.25
N TRP A 14 11.19 1.73 24.85
CA TRP A 14 12.00 0.78 24.07
C TRP A 14 12.31 -0.53 24.81
N ARG A 15 12.44 -0.48 26.14
CA ARG A 15 12.61 -1.69 26.96
C ARG A 15 11.31 -2.48 27.03
N TRP A 16 10.18 -1.80 27.21
CA TRP A 16 8.86 -2.42 27.26
C TRP A 16 8.51 -3.09 25.94
N MET A 17 8.72 -2.41 24.81
CA MET A 17 8.46 -2.98 23.49
C MET A 17 9.26 -4.25 23.24
N ARG A 18 10.54 -4.29 23.65
CA ARG A 18 11.36 -5.50 23.56
C ARG A 18 10.84 -6.61 24.48
N LYS A 19 10.43 -6.27 25.71
CA LYS A 19 9.83 -7.23 26.65
C LYS A 19 8.53 -7.85 26.12
N LEU A 20 7.76 -7.08 25.35
CA LEU A 20 6.53 -7.51 24.68
C LEU A 20 6.78 -8.28 23.37
N GLY A 21 8.04 -8.52 22.99
CA GLY A 21 8.38 -9.30 21.78
C GLY A 21 8.34 -8.49 20.47
N PHE A 22 8.35 -7.16 20.53
CA PHE A 22 8.51 -6.33 19.34
C PHE A 22 9.98 -6.15 18.97
N VAL A 23 10.25 -6.12 17.67
CA VAL A 23 11.58 -5.92 17.10
C VAL A 23 11.59 -4.64 16.27
N TYR A 24 12.60 -3.81 16.49
CA TYR A 24 12.86 -2.62 15.69
C TYR A 24 13.73 -3.01 14.48
N LYS A 25 13.17 -2.93 13.28
CA LYS A 25 13.86 -3.36 12.04
C LYS A 25 13.72 -2.34 10.93
N ARG A 26 14.64 -2.41 9.97
CA ARG A 26 14.56 -1.62 8.73
C ARG A 26 13.36 -2.08 7.92
N THR A 27 12.57 -1.13 7.41
CA THR A 27 11.49 -1.41 6.46
C THR A 27 12.10 -1.87 5.13
N SER A 28 11.75 -3.05 4.65
CA SER A 28 12.00 -3.44 3.26
C SER A 28 10.86 -2.97 2.38
N LYS A 29 11.17 -2.34 1.25
CA LYS A 29 10.17 -2.12 0.21
C LYS A 29 9.82 -3.48 -0.40
N VAL A 30 8.54 -3.72 -0.65
CA VAL A 30 8.15 -4.86 -1.49
C VAL A 30 8.69 -4.57 -2.88
N ILE A 31 9.61 -5.40 -3.34
CA ILE A 31 10.05 -5.36 -4.74
C ILE A 31 8.86 -5.89 -5.52
N VAL A 32 8.13 -5.00 -6.19
CA VAL A 32 7.14 -5.41 -7.19
C VAL A 32 7.92 -6.20 -8.23
N PRO A 33 7.54 -7.46 -8.56
CA PRO A 33 8.25 -8.26 -9.54
C PRO A 33 8.01 -7.69 -10.94
N LEU A 34 8.69 -6.60 -11.24
CA LEU A 34 8.72 -5.95 -12.55
C LEU A 34 9.38 -6.86 -13.60
N ASP A 35 10.14 -7.85 -13.15
CA ASP A 35 10.85 -8.82 -13.99
C ASP A 35 10.03 -10.08 -14.32
N SER A 36 8.73 -10.13 -13.96
CA SER A 36 7.88 -11.23 -14.42
C SER A 36 7.76 -11.17 -15.96
N PRO A 37 7.94 -12.30 -16.67
CA PRO A 37 7.82 -12.33 -18.14
C PRO A 37 6.48 -11.77 -18.66
N SER A 38 5.39 -11.92 -17.90
CA SER A 38 4.08 -11.38 -18.26
C SER A 38 4.03 -9.85 -18.22
N PHE A 39 4.70 -9.22 -17.24
CA PHE A 39 4.82 -7.76 -17.16
C PHE A 39 5.70 -7.23 -18.28
N MET A 40 6.81 -7.92 -18.58
CA MET A 40 7.70 -7.56 -19.70
C MET A 40 6.96 -7.60 -21.05
N ALA A 41 6.20 -8.67 -21.32
CA ALA A 41 5.42 -8.79 -22.55
C ALA A 41 4.34 -7.70 -22.68
N THR A 42 3.69 -7.35 -21.57
CA THR A 42 2.68 -6.27 -21.55
C THR A 42 3.32 -4.91 -21.79
N ARG A 43 4.50 -4.66 -21.20
CA ARG A 43 5.27 -3.43 -21.43
C ARG A 43 5.75 -3.31 -22.88
N ALA A 44 6.21 -4.39 -23.49
CA ALA A 44 6.60 -4.41 -24.90
C ALA A 44 5.42 -4.02 -25.81
N ARG A 45 4.24 -4.62 -25.58
CA ARG A 45 3.01 -4.27 -26.32
C ARG A 45 2.63 -2.81 -26.12
N TYR A 46 2.69 -2.30 -24.89
CA TYR A 46 2.43 -0.88 -24.63
C TYR A 46 3.34 0.04 -25.46
N PHE A 47 4.65 -0.24 -25.51
CA PHE A 47 5.58 0.58 -26.31
C PHE A 47 5.29 0.52 -27.81
N THR A 48 4.94 -0.65 -28.35
CA THR A 48 4.59 -0.76 -29.78
C THR A 48 3.41 0.14 -30.16
N VAL A 49 2.37 0.19 -29.31
CA VAL A 49 1.20 1.06 -29.52
C VAL A 49 1.58 2.53 -29.35
N LEU A 50 2.40 2.85 -28.35
CA LEU A 50 2.87 4.20 -28.10
C LEU A 50 3.64 4.77 -29.30
N ASP A 51 4.49 3.96 -29.92
CA ASP A 51 5.28 4.37 -31.10
C ASP A 51 4.39 4.60 -32.32
N GLN A 52 3.35 3.80 -32.51
CA GLN A 52 2.33 4.04 -33.55
C GLN A 52 1.56 5.34 -33.31
N LEU A 53 1.18 5.63 -32.06
CA LEU A 53 0.48 6.88 -31.74
C LEU A 53 1.39 8.10 -31.99
N ARG A 54 2.69 7.97 -31.69
CA ARG A 54 3.69 9.01 -31.97
C ARG A 54 3.93 9.20 -33.47
N SER A 55 4.04 8.12 -34.25
CA SER A 55 4.21 8.22 -35.70
C SER A 55 3.01 8.88 -36.38
N ASN A 56 1.82 8.71 -35.80
CA ASN A 56 0.59 9.34 -36.28
C ASN A 56 0.42 10.80 -35.82
N GLY A 57 1.42 11.38 -35.12
CA GLY A 57 1.37 12.76 -34.64
C GLY A 57 0.36 12.99 -33.50
N SER A 58 -0.07 11.94 -32.80
CA SER A 58 -1.04 12.07 -31.71
C SER A 58 -0.42 12.77 -30.50
N LYS A 59 -1.16 13.69 -29.88
CA LYS A 59 -0.76 14.32 -28.61
C LYS A 59 -1.08 13.38 -27.46
N ILE A 60 -0.07 13.06 -26.65
CA ILE A 60 -0.18 12.14 -25.52
C ILE A 60 -0.07 12.95 -24.23
N PHE A 61 -1.06 12.81 -23.35
CA PHE A 61 -1.06 13.42 -22.03
C PHE A 61 -1.02 12.31 -20.98
N TRP A 62 -0.05 12.38 -20.08
CA TRP A 62 0.07 11.44 -18.97
C TRP A 62 -0.58 12.05 -17.73
N HIS A 63 -1.50 11.28 -17.14
CA HIS A 63 -2.10 11.59 -15.85
C HIS A 63 -1.66 10.51 -14.87
N ASP A 64 -1.22 10.92 -13.70
CA ASP A 64 -0.95 10.01 -12.58
C ASP A 64 -1.34 10.68 -11.27
N GLU A 65 -1.89 9.88 -10.36
CA GLU A 65 -2.23 10.32 -9.02
C GLU A 65 -1.13 9.84 -8.07
N THR A 66 -0.41 10.78 -7.46
CA THR A 66 0.57 10.45 -6.42
C THR A 66 0.00 10.72 -5.04
N TRP A 67 -0.02 9.70 -4.18
CA TRP A 67 -0.37 9.85 -2.77
C TRP A 67 0.80 10.46 -1.99
N TYR A 68 0.58 11.62 -1.36
CA TYR A 68 1.55 12.21 -0.45
C TYR A 68 1.38 11.66 0.98
N ASN A 69 2.09 10.57 1.28
CA ASN A 69 2.03 9.93 2.60
C ASN A 69 3.21 10.37 3.46
N LYS A 70 2.96 11.21 4.48
CA LYS A 70 3.96 11.66 5.48
C LYS A 70 4.74 10.52 6.17
N ASN A 71 4.18 9.31 6.18
CA ASN A 71 4.73 8.15 6.87
C ASN A 71 5.47 7.16 5.96
N GLU A 72 5.48 7.39 4.64
CA GLU A 72 6.11 6.45 3.70
C GLU A 72 7.64 6.42 3.84
N GLU A 73 8.23 7.51 4.31
CA GLU A 73 9.67 7.72 4.49
C GLU A 73 10.28 7.00 5.71
N LYS A 74 9.49 6.40 6.60
CA LYS A 74 10.04 5.75 7.81
C LYS A 74 10.86 4.50 7.46
N THR A 75 12.18 4.67 7.48
CA THR A 75 13.20 3.63 7.21
C THR A 75 13.21 2.53 8.27
N PHE A 76 12.77 2.81 9.49
CA PHE A 76 12.73 1.84 10.59
C PHE A 76 11.38 1.85 11.30
N ILE A 77 10.91 0.66 11.66
CA ILE A 77 9.62 0.45 12.30
C ILE A 77 9.72 -0.65 13.36
N TRP A 78 8.87 -0.56 14.38
CA TRP A 78 8.63 -1.66 15.31
C TRP A 78 7.64 -2.66 14.67
N THR A 79 7.96 -3.94 14.75
CA THR A 79 7.10 -5.03 14.23
C THR A 79 7.02 -6.16 15.25
N ALA A 80 5.89 -6.87 15.28
CA ALA A 80 5.74 -8.05 16.12
C ALA A 80 6.71 -9.15 15.65
N GLY A 81 7.48 -9.74 16.58
CA GLY A 81 8.54 -10.69 16.28
C GLY A 81 8.07 -12.01 15.65
N THR A 82 6.84 -12.45 15.93
CA THR A 82 6.32 -13.78 15.56
C THR A 82 5.49 -13.82 14.26
N THR A 83 4.96 -12.69 13.76
CA THR A 83 4.03 -12.71 12.60
C THR A 83 4.19 -11.52 11.64
N GLY A 84 5.04 -10.53 11.95
CA GLY A 84 5.00 -9.21 11.32
C GLY A 84 5.60 -9.11 9.90
N LYS A 85 4.94 -9.67 8.89
CA LYS A 85 4.99 -9.12 7.52
C LYS A 85 3.98 -7.98 7.44
N GLY A 86 4.40 -6.79 7.86
CA GLY A 86 3.56 -5.60 7.75
C GLY A 86 3.98 -4.47 8.68
N ARG A 87 3.72 -3.25 8.23
CA ARG A 87 3.71 -2.04 9.07
C ARG A 87 2.55 -2.15 10.06
N LEU A 88 2.73 -1.68 11.30
CA LEU A 88 1.59 -1.48 12.22
C LEU A 88 0.56 -0.60 11.49
N ARG A 89 -0.69 -1.08 11.36
CA ARG A 89 -1.78 -0.30 10.76
C ARG A 89 -2.02 0.90 11.65
N GLN A 90 -1.70 2.10 11.18
CA GLN A 90 -2.10 3.32 11.86
C GLN A 90 -3.52 3.69 11.45
N THR A 91 -4.29 4.20 12.40
CA THR A 91 -5.63 4.77 12.21
C THR A 91 -5.61 6.08 11.43
N ASP A 92 -4.43 6.70 11.32
CA ASP A 92 -4.29 8.07 10.85
C ASP A 92 -3.85 8.05 9.39
N GLY A 93 -4.88 8.06 8.54
CA GLY A 93 -4.82 8.04 7.08
C GLY A 93 -6.24 7.77 6.59
N LYS A 94 -6.63 8.28 5.41
CA LYS A 94 -8.01 8.18 4.88
C LYS A 94 -8.50 6.74 4.58
N GLY A 95 -7.80 5.70 5.03
CA GLY A 95 -8.29 4.34 5.08
C GLY A 95 -9.28 4.13 6.23
N LYS A 96 -10.35 4.93 6.31
CA LYS A 96 -11.54 4.50 7.06
C LYS A 96 -12.12 3.32 6.29
N PHE A 97 -11.85 2.10 6.72
CA PHE A 97 -12.65 0.94 6.32
C PHE A 97 -14.04 1.12 6.96
N SER A 98 -14.88 1.97 6.38
CA SER A 98 -16.31 1.76 6.50
C SER A 98 -16.61 0.55 5.62
N ALA A 99 -16.75 -0.62 6.24
CA ALA A 99 -17.30 -1.80 5.59
C ALA A 99 -18.75 -1.49 5.20
N VAL A 100 -18.95 -0.81 4.08
CA VAL A 100 -20.25 -0.80 3.41
C VAL A 100 -20.37 -2.20 2.79
N LYS A 101 -21.16 -3.06 3.44
CA LYS A 101 -21.68 -4.26 2.80
C LYS A 101 -22.51 -3.82 1.60
N ILE A 102 -21.89 -3.76 0.42
CA ILE A 102 -22.63 -3.72 -0.83
C ILE A 102 -23.12 -5.14 -1.04
N TYR A 103 -24.39 -5.41 -0.69
CA TYR A 103 -25.08 -6.59 -1.17
C TYR A 103 -25.19 -6.46 -2.70
N SER A 104 -24.37 -7.18 -3.46
CA SER A 104 -24.63 -7.39 -4.88
C SER A 104 -25.79 -8.39 -4.99
N HIS A 105 -27.00 -7.87 -5.22
CA HIS A 105 -28.07 -8.69 -5.79
C HIS A 105 -27.70 -9.04 -7.23
N PHE A 106 -27.09 -10.21 -7.36
CA PHE A 106 -27.07 -10.97 -8.59
C PHE A 106 -28.51 -11.35 -8.96
N PHE A 107 -29.06 -10.77 -10.01
CA PHE A 107 -30.13 -11.36 -10.82
C PHE A 107 -29.75 -11.04 -12.28
N ARG A 108 -28.95 -11.89 -12.91
CA ARG A 108 -29.42 -12.91 -13.87
C ARG A 108 -30.47 -12.37 -14.83
N ASP A 109 -29.97 -11.78 -15.92
CA ASP A 109 -30.66 -11.78 -17.20
C ASP A 109 -31.14 -13.21 -17.52
N THR A 110 -32.45 -13.36 -17.69
CA THR A 110 -33.00 -14.43 -18.51
C THR A 110 -33.87 -13.77 -19.57
N LYS A 111 -33.25 -13.48 -20.72
CA LYS A 111 -33.97 -13.40 -21.98
C LYS A 111 -34.47 -14.82 -22.32
N LYS A 112 -35.78 -14.99 -22.44
CA LYS A 112 -36.38 -15.98 -23.34
C LYS A 112 -37.70 -15.40 -23.87
N GLU A 113 -37.68 -15.21 -25.18
CA GLU A 113 -38.76 -15.29 -26.18
C GLU A 113 -40.19 -14.91 -25.78
#